data_AF-A0A2V7IAY4-F1
#
_entry.id   AF-A0A2V7IAY4-F1
#
_cell.length_a   1.000
_cell.length_b   1.000
_cell.length_c   1.000
_cell.angle_alpha   90.00
_cell.angle_beta   90.00
_cell.angle_gamma   90.00
#
_symmetry.space_group_name_H-M   'P 1'
#
loop_
_entity.id
_entity.type
_entity.pdbx_description
1 polymer ?
#
loop_
_entity_poly.entity_id
_entity_poly.type
_entity_poly.pdbx_seq_one_letter_code
_entity_poly.pdbx_strand_id
1 'polypeptide(L)'
;MPPETVPASPRRARRVALLLLGASLVLAAGGALWFLQFASQVRRDPAFIYREPATLEKLLKRANDAEHAGDRATAITTYRFVMAVGQGAGADLAPYVAAARAGLSRLGAVDTLSGPPR
;
A
#
# COMPACT_ATOMS: atom_id res chain seq x y z
N MET A 1 56.09 6.86 21.25
CA MET A 1 55.04 6.24 22.06
C MET A 1 54.00 5.65 21.12
N PRO A 2 54.04 4.34 20.81
CA PRO A 2 52.96 3.67 20.07
C PRO A 2 51.70 3.59 20.95
N PRO A 3 50.48 3.74 20.40
CA PRO A 3 49.26 3.64 21.19
C PRO A 3 49.03 2.19 21.65
N GLU A 4 48.91 1.98 22.97
CA GLU A 4 48.48 0.69 23.52
C GLU A 4 47.04 0.39 23.09
N THR A 5 46.88 -0.59 22.20
CA THR A 5 45.59 -1.26 22.02
C THR A 5 45.34 -2.15 23.22
N VAL A 6 44.61 -1.64 24.22
CA VAL A 6 44.17 -2.43 25.37
C VAL A 6 43.33 -3.60 24.83
N PRO A 7 43.74 -4.87 25.01
CA PRO A 7 42.95 -6.00 24.54
C PRO A 7 41.62 -6.00 25.29
N ALA A 8 40.51 -5.93 24.54
CA ALA A 8 39.18 -6.00 25.12
C ALA A 8 39.06 -7.31 25.93
N SER A 9 38.72 -7.21 27.22
CA SER A 9 38.64 -8.40 28.06
C SER A 9 37.62 -9.39 27.46
N PRO A 10 37.93 -10.70 27.41
CA PRO A 10 37.07 -11.69 26.74
C PRO A 10 35.66 -11.75 27.35
N ARG A 11 35.53 -11.41 28.64
CA ARG A 11 34.24 -11.27 29.32
C ARG A 11 33.43 -10.08 28.82
N ARG A 12 34.06 -8.93 28.57
CA ARG A 12 33.38 -7.75 28.01
C ARG A 12 32.98 -7.99 26.56
N ALA A 13 33.87 -8.57 25.75
CA ALA A 13 33.57 -8.93 24.36
C ALA A 13 32.39 -9.92 24.27
N ARG A 14 32.37 -10.96 25.13
CA ARG A 14 31.28 -11.94 25.19
C ARG A 14 29.94 -11.31 25.59
N ARG A 15 29.94 -10.37 26.55
CA ARG A 15 28.72 -9.65 26.93
C ARG A 15 28.19 -8.79 25.79
N VAL A 16 29.07 -8.06 25.09
CA VAL A 16 28.65 -7.26 23.92
C VAL A 16 28.11 -8.16 22.81
N ALA A 17 28.78 -9.27 22.52
CA ALA A 17 28.31 -10.23 21.52
C ALA A 17 26.92 -10.77 21.87
N LEU A 18 26.67 -11.11 23.14
CA LEU A 18 25.34 -11.57 23.59
C LEU A 18 24.28 -10.48 23.49
N LEU A 19 24.61 -9.23 23.81
CA LEU A 19 23.68 -8.10 23.66
C LEU A 19 23.34 -7.82 22.20
N LEU A 20 24.34 -7.85 21.31
CA LEU A 20 24.13 -7.69 19.88
C LEU A 20 23.28 -8.83 19.33
N LEU A 21 23.59 -10.08 19.69
CA LEU A 21 22.79 -11.23 19.30
C LEU A 21 21.32 -11.07 19.74
N GLY A 22 21.10 -10.67 21.00
CA GLY A 22 19.76 -10.40 21.51
C GLY A 22 19.04 -9.29 20.76
N ALA A 23 19.72 -8.17 20.51
CA ALA A 23 19.17 -7.05 19.75
C ALA A 23 18.82 -7.46 18.31
N SER A 24 19.70 -8.20 17.64
CA SER A 24 19.46 -8.76 16.31
C SER A 24 18.26 -9.70 16.31
N LEU A 25 18.11 -10.55 17.33
CA LEU A 25 16.98 -11.47 17.45
C LEU A 25 15.66 -10.71 17.59
N VAL A 26 15.64 -9.65 18.42
CA VAL A 26 14.45 -8.80 18.59
C VAL A 26 14.10 -8.08 17.29
N LEU A 27 15.10 -7.54 16.58
CA LEU A 27 14.88 -6.87 15.30
C LEU A 27 14.31 -7.84 14.26
N ALA A 28 14.86 -9.06 14.17
CA ALA A 28 14.42 -10.08 13.23
C ALA A 28 13.00 -10.54 13.53
N ALA A 29 12.70 -10.87 14.80
CA ALA A 29 11.37 -11.32 15.20
C ALA A 29 10.31 -10.23 15.04
N GLY A 30 10.63 -9.00 15.48
CA GLY A 30 9.75 -7.85 15.34
C GLY A 30 9.50 -7.49 13.87
N GLY A 31 10.54 -7.48 13.04
CA GLY A 31 10.43 -7.25 11.60
C GLY A 31 9.60 -8.31 10.89
N ALA A 32 9.79 -9.59 11.23
CA ALA A 32 8.99 -10.68 10.68
C ALA A 32 7.51 -10.58 11.06
N LEU A 33 7.21 -10.29 12.33
CA LEU A 33 5.84 -10.07 12.81
C LEU A 33 5.17 -8.89 12.10
N TRP A 34 5.87 -7.76 12.00
CA TRP A 34 5.37 -6.59 11.29
C TRP A 34 5.12 -6.88 9.81
N PHE A 35 6.05 -7.56 9.13
CA PHE A 35 5.91 -7.93 7.74
C PHE A 35 4.75 -8.89 7.50
N LEU A 36 4.54 -9.88 8.39
CA LEU A 36 3.40 -10.80 8.29
C LEU A 36 2.08 -10.07 8.48
N GLN A 37 2.00 -9.12 9.42
CA GLN A 37 0.81 -8.27 9.56
C GLN A 37 0.57 -7.42 8.32
N PHE A 38 1.62 -6.76 7.80
CA PHE A 38 1.53 -5.98 6.58
C PHE A 38 1.08 -6.84 5.38
N ALA A 39 1.68 -8.01 5.20
CA ALA A 39 1.29 -8.95 4.14
C ALA A 39 -0.15 -9.45 4.31
N SER A 40 -0.61 -9.66 5.55
CA SER A 40 -2.01 -9.99 5.85
C SER A 40 -2.95 -8.83 5.51
N GLN A 41 -2.55 -7.60 5.81
CA GLN A 41 -3.31 -6.39 5.51
C GLN A 41 -3.38 -6.13 4.01
N VAL A 42 -2.28 -6.31 3.27
CA VAL A 42 -2.25 -6.25 1.80
C VAL A 42 -3.02 -7.40 1.16
N ARG A 43 -3.01 -8.61 1.74
CA ARG A 43 -3.83 -9.73 1.25
C ARG A 43 -5.32 -9.50 1.43
N ARG A 44 -5.71 -8.88 2.56
CA ARG A 44 -7.11 -8.49 2.81
C ARG A 44 -7.52 -7.28 1.98
N ASP A 45 -6.58 -6.40 1.67
CA ASP A 45 -6.82 -5.13 1.01
C ASP A 45 -5.69 -4.79 0.02
N PRO A 46 -5.70 -5.39 -1.18
CA PRO A 46 -4.68 -5.16 -2.20
C PRO A 46 -4.68 -3.71 -2.71
N ALA A 47 -5.76 -2.97 -2.47
CA ALA A 47 -5.89 -1.57 -2.82
C ALA A 47 -5.16 -0.63 -1.85
N PHE A 48 -4.68 -1.11 -0.70
CA PHE A 48 -4.05 -0.29 0.33
C PHE A 48 -2.91 0.59 -0.19
N ILE A 49 -2.10 0.10 -1.15
CA ILE A 49 -0.99 0.83 -1.76
C ILE A 49 -1.46 1.98 -2.67
N TYR A 50 -2.70 1.93 -3.16
CA TYR A 50 -3.25 2.89 -4.15
C TYR A 50 -4.17 3.94 -3.54
N ARG A 51 -4.35 3.94 -2.21
CA ARG A 51 -5.27 4.83 -1.49
C ARG A 51 -4.71 6.22 -1.18
N GLU A 52 -3.57 6.59 -1.75
CA GLU A 52 -3.06 7.94 -1.65
C GLU A 52 -3.98 8.92 -2.40
N PRO A 53 -4.49 9.98 -1.75
CA PRO A 53 -5.45 10.92 -2.36
C PRO A 53 -4.93 11.55 -3.66
N ALA A 54 -3.64 11.89 -3.71
CA ALA A 54 -2.99 12.47 -4.89
C ALA A 54 -2.95 11.50 -6.08
N THR A 55 -2.88 10.20 -5.84
CA THR A 55 -2.90 9.17 -6.88
C THR A 55 -4.31 9.00 -7.44
N LEU A 56 -5.32 8.98 -6.56
CA LEU A 56 -6.73 8.91 -6.97
C LEU A 56 -7.16 10.14 -7.77
N GLU A 57 -6.69 11.33 -7.39
CA GLU A 57 -6.95 12.56 -8.13
C GLU A 57 -6.38 12.49 -9.56
N LYS A 58 -5.15 12.01 -9.73
CA LYS A 58 -4.54 11.81 -11.06
C LYS A 58 -5.32 10.81 -11.90
N LEU A 59 -5.80 9.72 -11.29
CA LEU A 59 -6.59 8.70 -11.97
C LEU A 59 -7.95 9.24 -12.41
N LEU A 60 -8.63 10.01 -11.55
CA LEU A 60 -9.89 10.67 -11.91
C LEU A 60 -9.70 11.68 -13.05
N LYS A 61 -8.63 12.48 -13.00
CA LYS A 61 -8.30 13.41 -14.08
C LYS A 61 -8.07 12.66 -15.39
N ARG A 62 -7.26 11.60 -15.37
CA ARG A 62 -7.02 10.76 -16.57
C ARG A 62 -8.31 10.14 -17.11
N ALA A 63 -9.18 9.65 -16.24
CA ALA A 63 -10.47 9.09 -16.65
C ALA A 63 -11.36 10.15 -17.31
N ASN A 64 -11.39 11.37 -16.74
CA ASN A 64 -12.12 12.49 -17.30
C ASN A 64 -11.56 12.92 -18.66
N ASP A 65 -10.23 13.01 -18.79
CA ASP A 65 -9.58 13.35 -20.06
C ASP A 65 -9.89 12.29 -21.14
N ALA A 66 -9.90 11.00 -20.77
CA ALA A 66 -10.30 9.92 -21.67
C ALA A 66 -11.80 10.00 -22.05
N GLU A 67 -12.68 10.32 -21.11
CA GLU A 67 -14.11 10.56 -21.37
C GLU A 67 -14.29 11.69 -22.39
N HIS A 68 -13.58 12.82 -22.22
CA HIS A 68 -13.64 13.97 -23.13
C HIS A 68 -13.02 13.68 -24.50
N ALA A 69 -12.01 12.82 -24.57
CA ALA A 69 -11.41 12.35 -25.82
C ALA A 69 -12.28 11.30 -26.55
N GLY A 70 -13.40 10.87 -25.96
CA GLY A 70 -14.26 9.82 -26.50
C GLY A 70 -13.73 8.39 -26.30
N ASP A 71 -12.63 8.21 -25.58
CA ASP A 71 -12.10 6.90 -25.20
C ASP A 71 -12.85 6.33 -23.98
N ARG A 72 -14.06 5.85 -24.29
CA ARG A 72 -14.99 5.31 -23.30
C ARG A 72 -14.43 4.08 -22.58
N ALA A 73 -13.63 3.25 -23.25
CA ALA A 73 -13.07 2.03 -22.65
C ALA A 73 -12.04 2.37 -21.56
N THR A 74 -11.12 3.29 -21.84
CA THR A 74 -10.13 3.76 -20.87
C THR A 74 -10.79 4.49 -19.70
N ALA A 75 -11.79 5.34 -19.96
CA ALA A 75 -12.52 6.05 -18.92
C ALA A 75 -13.25 5.08 -17.98
N ILE A 76 -14.02 4.12 -18.51
CA ILE A 76 -14.74 3.10 -17.71
C ILE A 76 -13.76 2.27 -16.87
N THR A 77 -12.66 1.83 -17.47
CA THR A 77 -11.66 1.00 -16.76
C THR A 77 -11.04 1.77 -15.60
N THR A 78 -10.71 3.04 -15.82
CA THR A 78 -10.08 3.88 -14.80
C THR A 78 -11.04 4.24 -13.68
N TYR A 79 -12.30 4.58 -13.97
CA TYR A 79 -13.31 4.82 -12.95
C TYR A 79 -13.64 3.57 -12.13
N ARG A 80 -13.72 2.39 -12.76
CA ARG A 80 -13.90 1.11 -12.05
C ARG A 80 -12.72 0.79 -11.13
N PHE A 81 -11.50 1.11 -11.55
CA PHE A 81 -10.33 0.96 -10.69
C PHE A 81 -10.42 1.84 -9.44
N VAL A 82 -10.77 3.13 -9.59
CA VAL A 82 -10.96 4.04 -8.43
C VAL A 82 -12.06 3.54 -7.49
N MET A 83 -13.18 3.05 -8.03
CA MET A 83 -14.24 2.40 -7.27
C MET A 83 -13.76 1.18 -6.48
N ALA A 84 -13.00 0.28 -7.11
CA ALA A 84 -12.44 -0.91 -6.48
C ALA A 84 -11.43 -0.55 -5.38
N VAL A 85 -10.60 0.49 -5.59
CA VAL A 85 -9.63 0.96 -4.59
C VAL A 85 -10.32 1.57 -3.36
N GLY A 86 -11.46 2.23 -3.57
CA GLY A 86 -12.27 2.79 -2.51
C GLY A 86 -13.18 1.79 -1.78
N GLN A 87 -13.35 0.55 -2.27
CA GLN A 87 -14.09 -0.48 -1.54
C GLN A 87 -13.34 -0.86 -0.26
N GLY A 88 -14.01 -0.74 0.89
CA GLY A 88 -13.43 -0.99 2.21
C GLY A 88 -12.53 0.13 2.74
N ALA A 89 -12.47 1.27 2.05
CA ALA A 89 -11.71 2.43 2.51
C ALA A 89 -12.45 3.27 3.56
N GLY A 90 -11.69 4.00 4.38
CA GLY A 90 -12.21 4.97 5.34
C GLY A 90 -12.89 6.18 4.65
N ALA A 91 -13.55 7.01 5.46
CA ALA A 91 -14.36 8.15 5.00
C ALA A 91 -13.61 9.13 4.08
N ASP A 92 -12.29 9.21 4.21
CA ASP A 92 -11.42 10.11 3.43
C ASP A 92 -11.47 9.85 1.91
N LEU A 93 -11.79 8.62 1.49
CA LEU A 93 -11.87 8.28 0.06
C LEU A 93 -13.27 8.41 -0.54
N ALA A 94 -14.28 8.70 0.28
CA ALA A 94 -15.65 8.84 -0.17
C ALA A 94 -15.85 9.84 -1.33
N PRO A 95 -15.18 11.01 -1.36
CA PRO A 95 -15.30 11.95 -2.48
C PRO A 95 -14.83 11.36 -3.82
N TYR A 96 -13.73 10.59 -3.81
CA TYR A 96 -13.16 9.99 -5.01
C TYR A 96 -14.04 8.86 -5.56
N VAL A 97 -14.61 8.05 -4.66
CA VAL A 97 -15.57 7.00 -5.02
C VAL A 97 -16.85 7.61 -5.59
N ALA A 98 -17.35 8.69 -4.99
CA ALA A 98 -18.52 9.41 -5.49
C ALA A 98 -18.28 9.97 -6.90
N ALA A 99 -17.12 10.59 -7.14
CA ALA A 99 -16.74 11.10 -8.45
C ALA A 99 -16.61 9.99 -9.50
N ALA A 100 -15.98 8.86 -9.15
CA ALA A 100 -15.86 7.72 -10.06
C ALA A 100 -17.23 7.10 -10.40
N ARG A 101 -18.12 6.95 -9.40
CA ARG A 101 -19.49 6.50 -9.63
C ARG A 101 -20.24 7.44 -10.56
N ALA A 102 -20.12 8.76 -10.36
CA ALA A 102 -20.75 9.74 -11.25
C ALA A 102 -20.24 9.61 -12.70
N GLY A 103 -18.93 9.38 -12.89
CA GLY A 103 -18.35 9.11 -14.20
C GLY A 103 -18.90 7.85 -14.87
N LEU A 104 -18.98 6.74 -14.13
CA LEU A 104 -19.56 5.49 -14.64
C LEU A 104 -21.03 5.64 -15.02
N SER A 105 -21.82 6.38 -14.22
CA SER A 105 -23.22 6.68 -14.51
C SER A 105 -23.39 7.47 -15.80
N ARG A 106 -22.57 8.52 -16.04
CA ARG A 106 -22.59 9.29 -17.31
C ARG A 106 -22.27 8.39 -18.50
N LEU A 107 -21.32 7.49 -18.32
CA LEU A 107 -20.91 6.54 -19.33
C LEU A 107 -21.84 5.33 -19.45
N GLY A 108 -22.95 5.25 -18.70
CA GLY A 108 -23.90 4.12 -18.74
C GLY A 108 -23.27 2.77 -18.38
N ALA A 109 -22.16 2.77 -17.65
CA ALA A 109 -21.45 1.56 -17.25
C ALA A 109 -21.94 1.10 -15.87
N VAL A 110 -22.62 -0.06 -15.82
CA VAL A 110 -23.10 -0.64 -14.56
C VAL A 110 -21.92 -1.20 -13.76
N ASP A 111 -22.00 -1.09 -12.42
CA ASP A 111 -21.12 -1.67 -11.40
C ASP A 111 -21.14 -3.21 -11.44
N THR A 112 -20.65 -3.79 -12.53
CA THR A 112 -20.38 -5.22 -12.65
C THR A 112 -18.90 -5.43 -12.36
N LEU A 113 -18.56 -5.42 -11.08
CA LEU A 113 -17.35 -6.09 -10.62
C LEU A 113 -17.55 -7.58 -10.88
N SER A 114 -17.00 -8.08 -11.98
CA SER A 114 -16.73 -9.51 -12.11
C SER A 114 -15.68 -9.86 -11.06
N GLY A 115 -16.14 -10.27 -9.88
CA GLY A 115 -15.27 -10.85 -8.85
C GLY A 115 -14.62 -12.13 -9.39
N PRO A 116 -13.41 -12.47 -8.92
CA PRO A 116 -12.73 -13.68 -9.37
C PRO A 116 -13.56 -14.93 -9.01
N PRO A 117 -13.58 -15.97 -9.87
CA PRO A 117 -14.23 -17.24 -9.54
C PRO A 117 -13.61 -17.83 -8.27
N ARG A 118 -14.48 -18.30 -7.37
CA ARG A 118 -14.10 -18.98 -6.12
C ARG A 118 -13.42 -20.31 -6.40
#